data_AF-A0A3N1V2M2-F1
#
_entry.id   AF-A0A3N1V2M2-F1
#
_cell.length_a   1.000
_cell.length_b   1.000
_cell.length_c   1.000
_cell.angle_alpha   90.00
_cell.angle_beta   90.00
_cell.angle_gamma   90.00
#
_symmetry.space_group_name_H-M   'P 1'
#
loop_
_entity.id
_entity.type
_entity.pdbx_description
1 polymer ?
#
loop_
_entity_poly.entity_id
_entity_poly.type
_entity_poly.pdbx_seq_one_letter_code
_entity_poly.pdbx_strand_id
1 'polypeptide(L)'
;MQQVVVDRLLLAGEHLRAGDKLLFAAQYRSAISRHYYAMYHAARAIVFAENRGDDYERHNVLPRNLPTTLPDSATRESELTDARLLRNQADYDAYPLNETEWEDDARSLAVTAANFLQGCESFASTNGYI
;
A
#
# COMPACT_ATOMS: atom_id res chain seq x y z
N MET A 1 14.49 -13.15 -9.70
CA MET A 1 14.20 -12.51 -8.40
C MET A 1 13.85 -11.04 -8.60
N GLN A 2 14.73 -10.23 -9.21
CA GLN A 2 14.45 -8.81 -9.55
C GLN A 2 13.17 -8.61 -10.37
N GLN A 3 12.91 -9.43 -11.40
CA GLN A 3 11.67 -9.32 -12.19
C GLN A 3 10.40 -9.40 -11.32
N VAL A 4 10.39 -10.25 -10.29
CA VAL A 4 9.22 -10.39 -9.40
C VAL A 4 9.04 -9.16 -8.50
N VAL A 5 10.12 -8.44 -8.20
CA VAL A 5 10.06 -7.15 -7.50
C VAL A 5 9.47 -6.10 -8.43
N VAL A 6 9.97 -6.00 -9.67
CA VAL A 6 9.46 -5.09 -10.70
C VAL A 6 7.98 -5.32 -10.96
N ASP A 7 7.56 -6.57 -11.18
CA ASP A 7 6.16 -6.91 -11.48
C ASP A 7 5.22 -6.52 -10.33
N ARG A 8 5.65 -6.70 -9.07
CA ARG A 8 4.87 -6.29 -7.90
C ARG A 8 4.80 -4.77 -7.75
N LEU A 9 5.88 -4.03 -8.03
CA LEU A 9 5.87 -2.57 -8.01
C LEU A 9 4.99 -2.01 -9.14
N LEU A 10 5.01 -2.62 -10.33
CA LEU A 10 4.10 -2.27 -11.42
C LEU A 10 2.64 -2.50 -11.03
N LEU A 11 2.32 -3.65 -10.42
CA LEU A 11 0.98 -3.93 -9.90
C LEU A 11 0.57 -2.93 -8.80
N ALA A 12 1.49 -2.53 -7.93
CA ALA A 12 1.25 -1.48 -6.94
C ALA A 12 0.89 -0.15 -7.62
N GLY A 13 1.63 0.25 -8.65
CA GLY A 13 1.34 1.44 -9.45
C GLY A 13 0.01 1.36 -10.24
N GLU A 14 -0.40 0.18 -10.68
CA GLU A 14 -1.73 -0.04 -11.27
C GLU A 14 -2.84 0.17 -10.24
N HIS A 15 -2.68 -0.36 -9.03
CA HIS A 15 -3.63 -0.14 -7.94
C HIS A 15 -3.71 1.33 -7.53
N LEU A 16 -2.58 2.04 -7.45
CA LEU A 16 -2.56 3.48 -7.15
C LEU A 16 -3.37 4.27 -8.17
N ARG A 17 -3.08 4.07 -9.47
CA ARG A 17 -3.82 4.74 -10.57
C ARG A 17 -5.30 4.36 -10.59
N ALA A 18 -5.66 3.13 -10.23
CA ALA A 18 -7.05 2.72 -10.12
C ALA A 18 -7.74 3.42 -8.94
N GLY A 19 -7.08 3.51 -7.79
CA GLY A 19 -7.56 4.25 -6.62
C GLY A 19 -7.81 5.72 -6.93
N ASP A 20 -6.90 6.38 -7.66
CA ASP A 20 -7.04 7.79 -8.03
C ASP A 20 -8.25 8.04 -8.94
N LYS A 21 -8.52 7.12 -9.88
CA LYS A 21 -9.71 7.19 -10.74
C LYS A 21 -11.01 7.04 -9.93
N LEU A 22 -11.02 6.14 -8.94
CA LEU A 22 -12.16 5.93 -8.05
C LEU A 22 -12.38 7.14 -7.15
N LEU A 23 -11.31 7.72 -6.64
CA LEU A 23 -11.34 8.96 -5.85
C LEU A 23 -11.96 10.11 -6.67
N PHE A 24 -11.55 10.27 -7.93
CA PHE A 24 -12.13 11.27 -8.83
C PHE A 24 -13.62 11.01 -9.13
N ALA A 25 -14.03 9.74 -9.17
CA ALA A 25 -15.42 9.33 -9.35
C ALA A 25 -16.26 9.37 -8.06
N ALA A 26 -15.73 9.90 -6.95
CA ALA A 26 -16.35 9.91 -5.62
C ALA A 26 -16.75 8.50 -5.12
N GLN A 27 -16.03 7.46 -5.53
CA GLN A 27 -16.14 6.09 -5.04
C GLN A 27 -15.10 5.84 -3.95
N TYR A 28 -15.22 6.61 -2.87
CA TYR A 28 -14.23 6.72 -1.79
C TYR A 28 -13.89 5.41 -1.09
N ARG A 29 -14.88 4.55 -0.78
CA ARG A 29 -14.63 3.23 -0.16
C ARG A 29 -13.80 2.33 -1.07
N SER A 30 -14.15 2.32 -2.36
CA SER A 30 -13.42 1.57 -3.36
C SER A 30 -12.02 2.14 -3.60
N ALA A 31 -11.87 3.46 -3.54
CA ALA A 31 -10.57 4.13 -3.63
C ALA A 31 -9.66 3.70 -2.47
N ILE A 32 -10.16 3.76 -1.23
CA ILE A 32 -9.44 3.29 -0.03
C ILE A 32 -8.91 1.87 -0.21
N SER A 33 -9.76 0.96 -0.70
CA SER A 33 -9.36 -0.42 -0.96
C SER A 33 -8.20 -0.51 -1.96
N ARG A 34 -8.27 0.24 -3.07
CA ARG A 34 -7.21 0.24 -4.10
C ARG A 34 -5.93 0.91 -3.62
N HIS A 35 -6.02 2.02 -2.89
CA HIS A 35 -4.85 2.68 -2.30
C HIS A 35 -4.14 1.79 -1.29
N TYR A 36 -4.87 1.05 -0.46
CA TYR A 36 -4.29 0.02 0.41
C TYR A 36 -3.57 -1.07 -0.39
N TYR A 37 -4.21 -1.61 -1.45
CA TYR A 37 -3.57 -2.66 -2.27
C TYR A 37 -2.31 -2.16 -2.97
N ALA A 38 -2.23 -0.87 -3.32
CA ALA A 38 -1.00 -0.28 -3.82
C ALA A 38 0.12 -0.38 -2.77
N MET A 39 -0.13 0.06 -1.54
CA MET A 39 0.84 -0.04 -0.44
C MET A 39 1.24 -1.49 -0.14
N TYR A 40 0.26 -2.40 -0.09
CA TYR A 40 0.47 -3.82 0.17
C TYR A 40 1.38 -4.48 -0.88
N HIS A 41 1.15 -4.24 -2.16
CA HIS A 41 1.98 -4.81 -3.22
C HIS A 41 3.38 -4.19 -3.26
N ALA A 42 3.51 -2.89 -2.94
CA ALA A 42 4.81 -2.23 -2.80
C ALA A 42 5.64 -2.82 -1.66
N ALA A 43 5.02 -2.99 -0.48
CA ALA A 43 5.64 -3.62 0.68
C ALA A 43 6.07 -5.07 0.38
N ARG A 44 5.20 -5.88 -0.23
CA ARG A 44 5.56 -7.25 -0.64
C ARG A 44 6.74 -7.29 -1.59
N ALA A 45 6.87 -6.31 -2.49
CA ALA A 45 7.98 -6.26 -3.43
C ALA A 45 9.33 -6.13 -2.71
N ILE A 46 9.45 -5.18 -1.78
CA ILE A 46 10.70 -4.92 -1.06
C ILE A 46 10.99 -6.00 0.00
N VAL A 47 9.96 -6.54 0.65
CA VAL A 47 10.10 -7.63 1.64
C VAL A 47 10.55 -8.92 0.96
N PHE A 48 9.99 -9.23 -0.22
CA PHE A 48 10.42 -10.36 -1.04
C PHE A 48 11.90 -10.27 -1.41
N ALA A 49 12.34 -9.07 -1.80
CA ALA A 49 13.72 -8.82 -2.20
C ALA A 49 14.69 -9.01 -1.02
N GLU A 50 14.39 -8.37 0.12
CA GLU A 50 15.20 -8.42 1.34
C GLU A 50 15.30 -9.85 1.90
N ASN A 51 14.18 -10.57 1.94
CA ASN A 51 14.09 -11.92 2.49
C ASN A 51 14.32 -13.03 1.47
N ARG A 52 14.82 -12.69 0.28
CA ARG A 52 15.24 -13.64 -0.78
C ARG A 52 14.16 -14.64 -1.20
N GLY A 53 12.88 -14.24 -1.15
CA GLY A 53 11.78 -15.07 -1.65
C GLY A 53 10.52 -15.11 -0.80
N ASP A 54 10.60 -14.84 0.50
CA ASP A 54 9.42 -14.73 1.36
C ASP A 54 8.92 -13.28 1.38
N ASP A 55 7.63 -13.10 1.12
CA ASP A 55 6.98 -11.79 1.08
C ASP A 55 5.95 -11.58 2.18
N TYR A 56 5.81 -12.54 3.10
CA TYR A 56 4.90 -12.45 4.24
C TYR A 56 3.47 -12.03 3.84
N GLU A 57 2.90 -12.65 2.80
CA GLU A 57 1.60 -12.31 2.18
C GLU A 57 0.40 -12.10 3.13
N ARG A 58 0.48 -12.55 4.39
CA ARG A 58 -0.60 -12.30 5.35
C ARG A 58 -0.63 -10.81 5.71
N HIS A 59 -1.76 -10.15 5.43
CA HIS A 59 -1.96 -8.71 5.64
C HIS A 59 -1.60 -8.19 7.04
N ASN A 60 -1.77 -8.99 8.09
CA ASN A 60 -1.44 -8.64 9.47
C ASN A 60 0.00 -8.96 9.87
N VAL A 61 0.75 -9.69 9.04
CA VAL A 61 2.14 -10.10 9.28
C VAL A 61 3.10 -9.20 8.50
N LEU A 62 2.76 -8.86 7.25
CA LEU A 62 3.60 -8.06 6.35
C LEU A 62 4.15 -6.78 6.99
N PRO A 63 3.37 -5.93 7.70
CA PRO A 63 3.89 -4.66 8.22
C PRO A 63 5.09 -4.82 9.15
N ARG A 64 5.08 -5.85 10.00
CA ARG A 64 6.17 -6.13 10.96
C ARG A 64 7.42 -6.72 10.32
N ASN A 65 7.37 -7.04 9.04
CA ASN A 65 8.46 -7.64 8.28
C ASN A 65 9.02 -6.68 7.22
N LEU A 66 8.65 -5.40 7.27
CA LEU A 66 9.32 -4.38 6.47
C LEU A 66 10.82 -4.35 6.78
N PRO A 67 11.70 -4.11 5.78
CA PRO A 67 13.13 -4.04 6.02
C PRO A 67 13.46 -2.99 7.09
N THR A 68 14.32 -3.33 8.04
CA THR A 68 14.77 -2.39 9.09
C THR A 68 15.63 -1.26 8.54
N THR A 69 16.22 -1.47 7.35
CA THR A 69 17.00 -0.51 6.57
C THR A 69 16.12 0.39 5.70
N LEU A 70 14.81 0.15 5.61
CA LEU A 70 13.87 1.03 4.94
C LEU A 70 13.84 2.39 5.66
N PRO A 71 14.01 3.52 4.95
CA PRO A 71 13.85 4.83 5.56
C PRO A 71 12.49 4.97 6.24
N ASP A 72 12.49 5.49 7.47
CA ASP A 72 11.30 5.66 8.31
C ASP A 72 10.51 4.36 8.51
N SER A 73 11.18 3.19 8.57
CA SER A 73 10.56 1.86 8.65
C SER A 73 9.42 1.76 9.69
N ALA A 74 9.60 2.33 10.89
CA ALA A 74 8.57 2.34 11.93
C ALA A 74 7.32 3.15 11.53
N THR A 75 7.51 4.30 10.88
CA THR A 75 6.40 5.09 10.32
C THR A 75 5.70 4.32 9.22
N ARG A 76 6.46 3.70 8.31
CA ARG A 76 5.91 2.87 7.22
C ARG A 76 5.12 1.66 7.73
N GLU A 77 5.58 1.02 8.80
CA GLU A 77 4.84 -0.05 9.47
C GLU A 77 3.48 0.45 9.99
N SER A 78 3.45 1.62 10.65
CA SER A 78 2.21 2.23 11.13
C SER A 78 1.28 2.55 9.97
N GLU A 79 1.79 3.25 8.93
CA GLU A 79 1.01 3.62 7.74
C GLU A 79 0.35 2.40 7.09
N LEU A 80 1.10 1.31 6.89
CA LEU A 80 0.55 0.09 6.27
C LEU A 80 -0.46 -0.62 7.18
N THR A 81 -0.23 -0.57 8.50
CA THR A 81 -1.16 -1.13 9.49
C THR A 81 -2.47 -0.35 9.53
N ASP A 82 -2.39 0.97 9.57
CA ASP A 82 -3.54 1.88 9.64
C ASP A 82 -4.34 1.83 8.33
N ALA A 83 -3.66 1.82 7.18
CA ALA A 83 -4.30 1.64 5.88
C ALA A 83 -5.08 0.32 5.78
N ARG A 84 -4.56 -0.78 6.35
CA ARG A 84 -5.27 -2.07 6.40
C ARG A 84 -6.52 -1.97 7.27
N LEU A 85 -6.45 -1.30 8.41
CA LEU A 85 -7.58 -1.12 9.31
C LEU A 85 -8.68 -0.27 8.65
N LEU A 86 -8.30 0.86 8.05
CA LEU A 86 -9.21 1.72 7.31
C LEU A 86 -9.85 0.99 6.13
N ARG A 87 -9.06 0.23 5.36
CA ARG A 87 -9.59 -0.62 4.27
C ARG A 87 -10.55 -1.68 4.77
N ASN A 88 -10.32 -2.28 5.94
CA ASN A 88 -11.26 -3.23 6.51
C ASN A 88 -12.60 -2.57 6.86
N GLN A 89 -12.57 -1.37 7.44
CA GLN A 89 -13.79 -0.61 7.71
C GLN A 89 -14.50 -0.28 6.38
N ALA A 90 -13.76 0.28 5.42
CA ALA A 90 -14.30 0.64 4.11
C ALA A 90 -14.83 -0.56 3.30
N ASP A 91 -14.28 -1.76 3.41
CA ASP A 91 -14.73 -2.92 2.64
C ASP A 91 -15.82 -3.73 3.34
N TYR A 92 -15.85 -3.77 4.68
CA TYR A 92 -16.68 -4.72 5.42
C TYR A 92 -17.67 -4.10 6.40
N ASP A 93 -17.41 -2.89 6.92
CA ASP A 93 -18.32 -2.27 7.87
C ASP A 93 -19.51 -1.64 7.14
N ALA A 94 -20.68 -1.67 7.78
CA ALA A 94 -21.88 -1.05 7.23
C ALA A 94 -21.85 0.49 7.32
N TYR A 95 -20.96 1.05 8.14
CA TYR A 95 -20.90 2.46 8.48
C TYR A 95 -19.50 3.07 8.22
N PRO A 96 -19.42 4.37 7.92
CA PRO A 96 -20.54 5.24 7.55
C PRO A 96 -21.27 4.77 6.28
N LEU A 97 -22.60 4.97 6.29
CA LEU A 97 -23.48 4.53 5.20
C LEU A 97 -23.29 5.40 3.96
N ASN A 98 -22.99 6.68 4.17
CA ASN A 98 -22.93 7.66 3.09
C ASN A 98 -21.51 7.72 2.53
N GLU A 99 -21.37 7.57 1.22
CA GLU A 99 -20.07 7.49 0.56
C GLU A 99 -19.20 8.73 0.85
N THR A 100 -19.80 9.92 0.90
CA THR A 100 -19.10 11.19 1.14
C THR A 100 -18.44 11.30 2.51
N GLU A 101 -18.88 10.53 3.51
CA GLU A 101 -18.24 10.52 4.84
C GLU A 101 -16.85 9.89 4.79
N TRP A 102 -16.53 9.15 3.73
CA TRP A 102 -15.22 8.54 3.48
C TRP A 102 -14.26 9.43 2.69
N GLU A 103 -14.69 10.64 2.28
CA GLU A 103 -13.90 11.47 1.38
C GLU A 103 -12.54 11.86 1.95
N ASP A 104 -12.51 12.37 3.18
CA ASP A 104 -11.27 12.82 3.82
C ASP A 104 -10.29 11.66 4.02
N ASP A 105 -10.80 10.51 4.46
CA ASP A 105 -10.02 9.28 4.61
C ASP A 105 -9.44 8.80 3.28
N ALA A 106 -10.24 8.80 2.22
CA ALA A 106 -9.79 8.39 0.89
C ALA A 106 -8.72 9.35 0.33
N ARG A 107 -8.89 10.66 0.51
CA ARG A 107 -7.91 11.66 0.07
C ARG A 107 -6.60 11.56 0.85
N SER A 108 -6.69 11.41 2.17
CA SER A 108 -5.54 11.23 3.05
C SER A 108 -4.77 9.96 2.68
N LEU A 109 -5.47 8.84 2.52
CA LEU A 109 -4.85 7.58 2.16
C LEU A 109 -4.23 7.61 0.75
N ALA A 110 -4.80 8.32 -0.21
CA ALA A 110 -4.22 8.48 -1.54
C ALA A 110 -2.81 9.11 -1.48
N VAL A 111 -2.65 10.15 -0.66
CA VAL A 111 -1.35 10.81 -0.44
C VAL A 111 -0.37 9.86 0.25
N THR A 112 -0.81 9.19 1.31
CA THR A 112 0.02 8.20 2.02
C THR A 112 0.45 7.06 1.10
N ALA A 113 -0.46 6.51 0.29
CA ALA A 113 -0.18 5.42 -0.63
C ALA A 113 0.83 5.81 -1.71
N ALA A 114 0.71 7.02 -2.28
CA ALA A 114 1.69 7.53 -3.25
C ALA A 114 3.08 7.69 -2.61
N ASN A 115 3.16 8.29 -1.42
CA ASN A 115 4.42 8.47 -0.69
C ASN A 115 5.04 7.13 -0.26
N PHE A 116 4.21 6.15 0.10
CA PHE A 116 4.65 4.80 0.48
C PHE A 116 5.21 4.04 -0.71
N LEU A 117 4.50 4.04 -1.85
CA LEU A 117 4.97 3.41 -3.08
C LEU A 117 6.30 4.01 -3.53
N GLN A 118 6.41 5.34 -3.58
CA GLN A 118 7.66 6.02 -3.94
C GLN A 118 8.81 5.65 -2.99
N GLY A 119 8.53 5.53 -1.68
CA GLY A 119 9.51 5.06 -0.71
C GLY A 119 10.01 3.65 -1.00
N CYS A 120 9.11 2.73 -1.35
CA CYS A 120 9.45 1.37 -1.72
C CYS A 120 10.25 1.29 -3.04
N GLU A 121 9.86 2.06 -4.06
CA GLU A 121 10.57 2.14 -5.34
C GLU A 121 12.00 2.68 -5.15
N SER A 122 12.15 3.75 -4.36
CA SER A 122 13.45 4.35 -4.05
C SER A 122 14.34 3.38 -3.28
N PHE A 123 13.78 2.65 -2.32
CA PHE A 123 14.48 1.62 -1.57
C PHE A 123 14.94 0.47 -2.48
N ALA A 124 14.04 -0.03 -3.34
CA ALA A 124 14.35 -1.10 -4.27
C ALA A 124 15.47 -0.69 -5.25
N SER A 125 15.39 0.52 -5.80
CA SER A 125 16.41 1.07 -6.71
C SER A 125 17.77 1.23 -6.02
N THR A 126 17.79 1.81 -4.81
CA THR A 126 19.02 2.05 -4.04
C THR A 126 19.75 0.76 -3.68
N ASN A 127 19.01 -0.32 -3.42
CA ASN A 127 19.57 -1.61 -3.03
C ASN A 127 19.80 -2.56 -4.22
N GLY A 128 19.56 -2.12 -5.47
CA GLY A 128 19.76 -2.93 -6.67
C GLY A 128 18.75 -4.08 -6.83
N TYR A 129 17.55 -3.94 -6.25
CA TYR A 129 16.46 -4.89 -6.41
C TYR A 129 15.66 -4.68 -7.69
N ILE A 130 15.80 -3.51 -8.31
CA ILE A 130 15.30 -3.12 -9.63
C ILE A 130 16.34 -2.30 -10.38
#